data_AF-A0A0H5PYA8-F1
#
_entry.id   AF-A0A0H5PYA8-F1
#
_cell.length_a   1.000
_cell.length_b   1.000
_cell.length_c   1.000
_cell.angle_alpha   90.00
_cell.angle_beta   90.00
_cell.angle_gamma   90.00
#
_symmetry.space_group_name_H-M   'P 1'
#
loop_
_entity.id
_entity.type
_entity.pdbx_description
1 polymer ?
#
loop_
_entity_poly.entity_id
_entity_poly.type
_entity_poly.pdbx_seq_one_letter_code
_entity_poly.pdbx_strand_id
1 'polypeptide(L)'
;MNYFVYNGISSADMGIRIESKNVFSAPKYDVQFAEIPGRHGDLIVGGGRYPNVQITYSVFVPAKTVYELAEKITAIKRWLYANQDSYHTLTDTYDTAFFRKNYSRRCLLRF
;
A
#
# COMPACT_ATOMS: atom_id res chain seq x y z
N MET A 1 19.04 3.67 4.66
CA MET A 1 17.99 2.79 5.22
C MET A 1 16.67 3.25 4.61
N ASN A 2 15.87 2.36 4.00
CA ASN A 2 14.60 2.76 3.42
C ASN A 2 13.50 2.75 4.46
N TYR A 3 12.69 3.80 4.49
CA TYR A 3 11.56 3.92 5.40
C TYR A 3 10.39 4.60 4.70
N PHE A 4 9.20 4.38 5.25
CA PHE A 4 8.00 5.10 4.88
C PHE A 4 7.50 5.88 6.09
N VAL A 5 6.87 7.02 5.85
CA VAL A 5 6.19 7.82 6.86
C VAL A 5 4.71 7.68 6.60
N TYR A 6 3.99 7.17 7.59
CA TYR A 6 2.54 7.02 7.54
C TYR A 6 1.92 7.82 8.67
N ASN A 7 1.02 8.74 8.31
CA ASN A 7 0.35 9.61 9.28
C ASN A 7 1.33 10.36 10.20
N GLY A 8 2.45 10.83 9.64
CA GLY A 8 3.49 11.59 10.35
C GLY A 8 4.48 10.77 11.17
N ILE A 9 4.26 9.45 11.35
CA ILE A 9 5.18 8.56 12.08
C ILE A 9 6.03 7.80 11.07
N SER A 10 7.34 7.70 11.31
CA SER A 10 8.22 6.93 10.43
C SER A 10 8.22 5.44 10.80
N SER A 11 8.30 4.58 9.80
CA SER A 11 8.44 3.13 10.00
C SER A 11 9.76 2.77 10.69
N ALA A 12 10.79 3.62 10.52
CA ALA A 12 12.09 3.45 11.17
C ALA A 12 12.01 3.63 12.68
N ASP A 13 11.23 4.60 13.18
CA ASP A 13 11.01 4.83 14.61
C ASP A 13 10.30 3.64 15.28
N MET A 14 9.47 2.93 14.50
CA MET A 14 8.77 1.72 14.90
C MET A 14 9.66 0.45 14.82
N GLY A 15 10.92 0.61 14.42
CA GLY A 15 11.88 -0.50 14.26
C GLY A 15 11.63 -1.38 13.03
N ILE A 16 10.82 -0.92 12.08
CA ILE A 16 10.48 -1.67 10.87
C ILE A 16 11.57 -1.43 9.81
N ARG A 17 12.09 -2.52 9.23
CA ARG A 17 13.03 -2.46 8.11
C ARG A 17 12.33 -2.89 6.83
N ILE A 18 12.38 -2.06 5.79
CA ILE A 18 11.80 -2.41 4.48
C ILE A 18 12.81 -3.23 3.69
N GLU A 19 12.43 -4.43 3.28
CA GLU A 19 13.25 -5.30 2.43
C GLU A 19 13.01 -5.00 0.95
N SER A 20 11.75 -4.92 0.55
CA SER A 20 11.37 -4.62 -0.82
C SER A 20 10.03 -3.90 -0.90
N LYS A 21 9.89 -3.13 -1.97
CA LYS A 21 8.68 -2.38 -2.29
C LYS A 21 8.25 -2.77 -3.70
N ASN A 22 7.00 -3.22 -3.86
CA ASN A 22 6.44 -3.40 -5.19
C ASN A 22 5.82 -2.06 -5.65
N VAL A 23 6.61 -1.25 -6.35
CA VAL A 23 6.26 0.16 -6.69
C VAL A 23 5.58 0.31 -8.05
N PHE A 24 5.72 -0.67 -8.93
CA PHE A 24 5.61 -0.43 -10.38
C PHE A 24 4.22 -0.65 -10.98
N SER A 25 3.17 -0.82 -10.17
CA SER A 25 1.81 -0.89 -10.69
C SER A 25 1.19 0.50 -10.78
N ALA A 26 1.17 1.07 -11.99
CA ALA A 26 0.26 2.15 -12.31
C ALA A 26 -1.20 1.66 -12.17
N PRO A 27 -2.16 2.53 -11.78
CA PRO A 27 -3.57 2.17 -11.79
C PRO A 27 -3.99 1.74 -13.20
N LYS A 28 -4.43 0.49 -13.32
CA LYS A 28 -4.95 -0.03 -14.59
C LYS A 28 -6.24 0.72 -14.91
N TYR A 29 -6.29 1.36 -16.06
CA TYR A 29 -7.49 2.06 -16.51
C TYR A 29 -8.66 1.06 -16.60
N ASP A 30 -9.80 1.43 -16.01
CA ASP A 30 -10.99 0.59 -16.02
C ASP A 30 -11.75 0.75 -17.34
N VAL A 31 -11.39 -0.09 -18.32
CA VAL A 31 -12.06 -0.22 -19.62
C VAL A 31 -12.85 -1.53 -19.66
N GLN A 32 -14.10 -1.44 -20.10
CA GLN A 32 -14.86 -2.60 -20.54
C GLN A 32 -14.85 -2.63 -22.07
N PHE A 33 -14.61 -3.82 -22.63
CA PHE A 33 -14.65 -4.06 -24.06
C PHE A 33 -15.91 -4.87 -24.35
N ALA A 34 -16.78 -4.34 -25.20
CA ALA A 34 -17.98 -5.02 -25.65
C ALA A 34 -17.83 -5.38 -27.13
N GLU A 35 -17.87 -6.69 -27.41
CA GLU A 35 -17.89 -7.21 -28.77
C GLU A 35 -19.33 -7.11 -29.33
N ILE A 36 -19.49 -6.46 -30.48
CA ILE A 36 -20.79 -6.38 -31.16
C ILE A 36 -20.73 -7.29 -32.40
N PRO A 37 -21.53 -8.38 -32.44
CA PRO A 37 -21.57 -9.27 -33.58
C PRO A 37 -21.87 -8.51 -34.88
N GLY A 38 -21.05 -8.72 -35.92
CA GLY A 38 -21.20 -8.06 -37.22
C GLY A 38 -20.55 -6.67 -37.32
N ARG A 39 -19.81 -6.22 -36.31
CA ARG A 39 -18.94 -5.03 -36.39
C ARG A 39 -17.47 -5.43 -36.27
N HIS A 40 -16.60 -4.65 -36.91
CA HIS A 40 -15.16 -4.79 -36.75
C HIS A 40 -14.68 -3.96 -35.56
N GLY A 41 -14.00 -4.62 -34.62
CA GLY A 41 -13.43 -4.01 -33.42
C GLY A 41 -14.38 -3.98 -32.21
N ASP A 42 -13.80 -3.70 -31.05
CA ASP A 42 -14.50 -3.69 -29.77
C ASP A 42 -15.00 -2.30 -29.44
N LEU A 43 -16.22 -2.21 -28.90
CA LEU A 43 -16.71 -0.98 -28.32
C LEU A 43 -16.05 -0.80 -26.95
N ILE A 44 -15.25 0.26 -26.81
CA ILE A 44 -14.63 0.64 -25.54
C ILE A 44 -15.65 1.44 -24.72
N VAL A 45 -16.18 0.81 -23.67
CA VAL A 45 -17.06 1.45 -22.68
C VAL A 45 -16.24 1.67 -21.42
N GLY A 46 -15.64 2.85 -21.29
CA GLY A 46 -14.74 3.20 -20.18
C GLY A 46 -15.25 4.40 -19.39
N GLY A 47 -15.50 4.23 -18.09
CA GLY A 47 -16.03 5.27 -17.20
C GLY A 47 -15.01 6.29 -16.70
N GLY A 48 -13.93 6.58 -17.43
CA GLY A 48 -12.92 7.60 -17.07
C GLY A 48 -12.21 7.40 -15.72
N ARG A 49 -12.38 6.24 -15.08
CA ARG A 49 -11.95 6.01 -13.69
C ARG A 49 -10.67 5.22 -13.60
N TYR A 50 -9.80 5.65 -12.69
CA TYR A 50 -8.62 4.90 -12.27
C TYR A 50 -8.92 4.27 -10.90
N PRO A 51 -8.98 2.94 -10.80
CA PRO A 51 -9.24 2.26 -9.55
C PRO A 51 -8.07 2.42 -8.56
N ASN A 52 -8.38 2.35 -7.27
CA ASN A 52 -7.37 2.33 -6.22
C ASN A 52 -6.43 1.13 -6.39
N VAL A 53 -5.12 1.38 -6.32
CA VAL A 53 -4.09 0.33 -6.42
C VAL A 53 -3.70 -0.15 -5.03
N GLN A 54 -3.52 -1.46 -4.90
CA GLN A 54 -2.92 -2.04 -3.71
C GLN A 54 -1.38 -2.04 -3.85
N ILE A 55 -0.71 -1.41 -2.90
CA ILE A 55 0.75 -1.41 -2.79
C ILE A 55 1.13 -2.32 -1.62
N THR A 56 2.09 -3.21 -1.86
CA THR A 56 2.60 -4.15 -0.84
C THR A 56 4.03 -3.78 -0.47
N TYR A 57 4.26 -3.62 0.83
CA TYR A 57 5.58 -3.42 1.43
C TYR A 57 5.99 -4.71 2.14
N SER A 58 7.11 -5.29 1.74
CA SER A 58 7.73 -6.40 2.46
C SER A 58 8.64 -5.82 3.53
N VAL A 59 8.33 -6.10 4.79
CA VAL A 59 9.00 -5.53 5.95
C VAL A 59 9.46 -6.60 6.93
N PHE A 60 10.61 -6.35 7.55
CA PHE A 60 11.20 -7.16 8.59
C PHE A 60 11.21 -6.40 9.92
N VAL A 61 10.79 -7.08 11.00
CA VAL A 61 10.79 -6.53 12.36
C VAL A 61 11.79 -7.33 13.21
N PRO A 62 12.93 -6.74 13.61
CA PRO A 62 13.87 -7.40 14.50
C PRO A 62 13.30 -7.47 15.92
N ALA A 63 13.26 -8.67 16.49
CA ALA A 63 12.91 -8.92 17.88
C ALA A 63 13.82 -10.01 18.45
N LYS A 64 14.21 -9.88 19.73
CA LYS A 64 15.05 -10.90 20.40
C LYS A 64 14.22 -12.04 20.97
N THR A 65 12.97 -11.74 21.33
CA THR A 65 12.05 -12.68 21.99
C THR A 65 10.68 -12.65 21.31
N VAL A 66 9.95 -13.78 21.34
CA VAL A 66 8.59 -13.88 20.78
C VAL A 66 7.62 -12.89 21.42
N TYR A 67 7.78 -12.61 22.72
CA TYR A 67 6.95 -11.63 23.43
C TYR A 67 7.16 -10.20 22.90
N GLU A 68 8.41 -9.78 22.74
CA GLU A 68 8.77 -8.48 22.17
C GLU A 68 8.27 -8.34 20.73
N LEU A 69 8.33 -9.42 19.95
CA LEU A 69 7.80 -9.46 18.59
C LEU A 69 6.28 -9.21 18.60
N ALA A 70 5.54 -9.91 19.47
CA ALA A 70 4.08 -9.77 19.57
C ALA A 70 3.66 -8.35 19.99
N GLU A 71 4.36 -7.73 20.93
CA GLU A 71 4.11 -6.34 21.33
C GLU A 71 4.36 -5.35 20.18
N LYS A 72 5.51 -5.47 19.50
CA LYS A 72 5.84 -4.64 18.32
C LYS A 72 4.79 -4.77 17.23
N ILE A 73 4.38 -5.99 16.90
CA ILE A 73 3.33 -6.23 15.89
C ILE A 73 2.01 -5.58 16.31
N THR A 74 1.64 -5.68 17.59
CA THR A 74 0.40 -5.10 18.10
C THR A 74 0.44 -3.58 18.02
N ALA A 75 1.57 -2.96 18.36
CA ALA A 75 1.77 -1.51 18.20
C ALA A 75 1.70 -1.09 16.72
N ILE A 76 2.36 -1.83 15.82
CA ILE A 76 2.32 -1.57 14.37
C ILE A 76 0.90 -1.70 13.81
N LYS A 77 0.16 -2.74 14.21
CA LYS A 77 -1.24 -2.92 13.81
C LYS A 77 -2.09 -1.75 14.29
N ARG A 78 -1.98 -1.35 15.56
CA ARG A 78 -2.71 -0.21 16.12
C ARG A 78 -2.42 1.08 15.36
N TRP A 79 -1.17 1.32 15.01
CA TRP A 79 -0.77 2.49 14.23
C TRP A 79 -1.31 2.47 12.80
N LEU A 80 -1.16 1.36 12.07
CA LEU A 80 -1.63 1.26 10.69
C LEU A 80 -3.17 1.30 10.59
N TYR A 81 -3.86 0.77 11.59
CA TYR A 81 -5.32 0.77 11.66
C TYR A 81 -5.89 1.95 12.44
N ALA A 82 -5.06 2.90 12.86
CA ALA A 82 -5.55 4.16 13.41
C ALA A 82 -6.32 4.89 12.31
N ASN A 83 -7.62 5.10 12.53
CA ASN A 83 -8.52 5.85 11.64
C ASN A 83 -8.67 5.23 10.23
N GLN A 84 -9.27 4.05 10.13
CA GLN A 84 -9.55 3.40 8.84
C GLN A 84 -10.53 4.17 7.93
N ASP A 85 -11.26 5.14 8.47
CA ASP A 85 -12.32 5.87 7.77
C ASP A 85 -11.80 7.01 6.87
N SER A 86 -10.49 7.29 6.87
CA SER A 86 -9.91 8.38 6.09
C SER A 86 -8.65 7.98 5.32
N TYR A 87 -8.37 8.76 4.27
CA TYR A 87 -7.11 8.66 3.55
C TYR A 87 -5.99 9.34 4.35
N HIS A 88 -4.91 8.60 4.56
CA HIS A 88 -3.69 9.05 5.18
C HIS A 88 -2.64 9.39 4.14
N THR A 89 -1.74 10.28 4.51
CA THR A 89 -0.57 10.60 3.67
C THR A 89 0.52 9.58 3.95
N LEU A 90 1.01 8.95 2.88
CA LEU A 90 2.18 8.09 2.87
C LEU A 90 3.28 8.75 2.03
N THR A 91 4.46 8.91 2.62
CA THR A 91 5.67 9.36 1.92
C THR A 91 6.78 8.34 2.12
N ASP A 92 7.57 8.09 1.08
CA ASP A 92 8.63 7.08 1.11
C ASP A 92 9.95 7.67 0.65
N THR A 93 11.07 7.11 1.12
CA THR A 93 12.39 7.46 0.59
C THR A 93 12.66 6.99 -0.84
N TYR A 94 11.85 6.07 -1.38
CA TYR A 94 11.97 5.61 -2.77
C TYR A 94 11.49 6.65 -3.78
N ASP A 95 10.59 7.53 -3.38
CA ASP A 95 9.99 8.53 -4.24
C ASP A 95 9.73 9.79 -3.41
N THR A 96 10.77 10.64 -3.33
CA THR A 96 10.73 11.87 -2.52
C THR A 96 9.95 12.99 -3.21
N ALA A 97 9.59 12.85 -4.48
CA ALA A 97 8.88 13.85 -5.26
C ALA A 97 7.36 13.74 -5.11
N PHE A 98 6.84 12.54 -4.83
CA PHE A 98 5.41 12.27 -4.75
C PHE A 98 4.97 11.75 -3.38
N PHE A 99 3.90 12.33 -2.86
CA PHE A 99 3.17 11.75 -1.72
C PHE A 99 1.97 10.95 -2.24
N ARG A 100 1.62 9.87 -1.54
CA ARG A 100 0.47 9.03 -1.88
C ARG A 100 -0.58 9.13 -0.79
N LYS A 101 -1.84 9.25 -1.18
CA LYS A 101 -2.96 9.09 -0.26
C LYS A 101 -3.37 7.63 -0.23
N ASN A 102 -3.31 7.00 0.93
CA ASN A 102 -3.65 5.59 1.10
C ASN A 102 -4.52 5.38 2.35
N TYR A 103 -5.10 4.21 2.46
CA TYR A 103 -5.71 3.73 3.69
C TYR A 103 -5.29 2.28 3.87
N SER A 104 -5.03 1.88 5.10
CA SER A 104 -4.61 0.52 5.40
C SER A 104 -5.79 -0.44 5.24
N ARG A 105 -5.84 -1.16 4.12
CA ARG A 105 -6.87 -2.19 3.88
C ARG A 105 -6.59 -3.51 4.58
N ARG A 106 -5.31 -3.91 4.69
CA ARG A 106 -4.92 -5.23 5.21
C ARG A 106 -3.44 -5.27 5.59
N CYS A 107 -3.16 -5.50 6.87
CA CYS A 107 -1.84 -5.84 7.37
C CYS A 107 -1.68 -7.38 7.37
N LEU A 108 -1.08 -7.93 6.31
CA LEU A 108 -0.67 -9.34 6.24
C LEU A 108 0.81 -9.43 6.62
N LEU A 109 1.11 -9.62 7.90
CA LEU A 109 2.44 -9.99 8.35
C LEU A 109 2.53 -11.52 8.29
N ARG A 110 3.27 -12.04 7.30
CA ARG A 110 3.65 -13.45 7.26
C ARG A 110 4.93 -13.61 8.09
N PHE A 111 4.91 -14.52 9.05
CA PHE A 111 6.04 -14.95 9.87
C PHE A 111 6.52 -16.31 9.40
#